data_AF-A0A7K8YYK9-F1
#
_entry.id   AF-A0A7K8YYK9-F1
#
_cell.length_a   1.000
_cell.length_b   1.000
_cell.length_c   1.000
_cell.angle_alpha   90.00
_cell.angle_beta   90.00
_cell.angle_gamma   90.00
#
_symmetry.space_group_name_H-M   'P 1'
#
loop_
_entity.id
_entity.type
_entity.pdbx_description
1 polymer ?
#
loop_
_entity_poly.entity_id
_entity_poly.type
_entity_poly.pdbx_seq_one_letter_code
_entity_poly.pdbx_strand_id
1 'polypeptide(L)'
;RPLLDSEQINFLKKIRLYIQQQKYNEAVSLCKTLINLALEGLSYYHTYDRLFLGLSIAMGFVGWTTYVVLVIIKTHTNLTKTIPTNNKESAGLFCSFAFAGMIIAFLLLIQRCPWTYYIYCLLPVPVWYAVVREVPVIQDLATNVLSLRISQSIGFLLVCILGIEILVFSFFYRSALFVGLLVFAGWPVMTQLWVQEKTRALIWTLLCVLLALFPLMPVVGREPNIPLVIAAGLLTLLISCFSLASLWRCKNKYRNNEDLKVYFYQILSIALSTYVVSSTHDSLKNKLGLPVLNQIISWTTLVSSPVLLLLSPTFLFQRLFSILLSLMSTYLLLSTGYEALFLLVLFGLMFVWINMEQEALQHYGLSLKPKHAVLNFAWAMDITQFRQLHLDDVRRSFFFVFFIVTAFFGTGNIASVNSFDPASVYCFLTVFSPFMMGGLLVLKVVIPFVLVSCAFEAVQVTTQLSSKSLFLIVLVISDIMALHFFFLVKDYGSWLDIGTSISHYVLVMSLTIFMMLMNGLAQLLTTQRLELSRRIKHHSV
;
A
#
# COMPACT_ATOMS: atom_id res chain seq x y z
N ARG A 1 8.07 -42.83 -4.59
CA ARG A 1 8.75 -42.88 -5.92
C ARG A 1 7.73 -43.35 -6.95
N PRO A 2 7.64 -42.76 -8.14
CA PRO A 2 6.69 -43.20 -9.15
C PRO A 2 6.95 -44.65 -9.54
N LEU A 3 5.87 -45.42 -9.73
CA LEU A 3 5.94 -46.82 -10.19
C LEU A 3 6.51 -46.87 -11.61
N LEU A 4 7.52 -47.70 -11.83
CA LEU A 4 8.01 -48.00 -13.17
C LEU A 4 6.90 -48.71 -13.98
N ASP A 5 6.89 -48.49 -15.31
CA ASP A 5 5.89 -49.09 -16.20
C ASP A 5 5.78 -50.62 -16.04
N SER A 6 6.92 -51.29 -15.81
CA SER A 6 6.98 -52.73 -15.56
C SER A 6 6.24 -53.14 -14.26
N GLU A 7 6.36 -52.34 -13.21
CA GLU A 7 5.68 -52.56 -11.93
C GLU A 7 4.19 -52.28 -12.05
N GLN A 8 3.80 -51.22 -12.76
CA GLN A 8 2.39 -50.91 -13.03
C GLN A 8 1.70 -52.06 -13.76
N ILE A 9 2.33 -52.60 -14.80
CA ILE A 9 1.83 -53.76 -15.54
C ILE A 9 1.73 -54.99 -14.63
N ASN A 10 2.69 -55.19 -13.73
CA ASN A 10 2.67 -56.31 -12.78
C ASN A 10 1.52 -56.20 -11.77
N PHE A 11 1.27 -55.00 -11.21
CA PHE A 11 0.13 -54.74 -10.33
C PHE A 11 -1.19 -55.03 -11.04
N LEU A 12 -1.38 -54.53 -12.27
CA LEU A 12 -2.59 -54.76 -13.05
C LEU A 12 -2.79 -56.25 -13.37
N LYS A 13 -1.72 -56.97 -13.72
CA LYS A 13 -1.77 -58.43 -13.94
C LYS A 13 -2.18 -59.19 -12.68
N LYS A 14 -1.61 -58.86 -11.52
CA LYS A 14 -1.96 -59.49 -10.24
C LYS A 14 -3.41 -59.23 -9.86
N ILE A 15 -3.90 -57.99 -10.03
CA ILE A 15 -5.31 -57.64 -9.76
C ILE A 15 -6.24 -58.46 -10.65
N ARG A 16 -5.96 -58.57 -11.96
CA ARG A 16 -6.76 -59.39 -12.88
C ARG A 16 -6.76 -60.87 -12.50
N LEU A 17 -5.61 -61.41 -12.07
CA LEU A 17 -5.51 -62.80 -11.59
C LEU A 17 -6.35 -63.03 -10.33
N TYR A 18 -6.32 -62.13 -9.35
CA TYR A 18 -7.15 -62.26 -8.14
C TYR A 18 -8.65 -62.15 -8.42
N ILE A 19 -9.05 -61.33 -9.40
CA ILE A 19 -10.43 -61.27 -9.88
C ILE A 19 -10.84 -62.59 -10.53
N GLN A 20 -9.99 -63.18 -11.38
CA GLN A 20 -10.24 -64.48 -12.01
C GLN A 20 -10.32 -65.64 -11.00
N GLN A 21 -9.54 -65.56 -9.91
CA GLN A 21 -9.53 -66.53 -8.82
C GLN A 21 -10.65 -66.29 -7.77
N GLN A 22 -11.59 -65.38 -8.01
CA GLN A 22 -12.68 -64.99 -7.09
C GLN A 22 -12.22 -64.47 -5.71
N LYS A 23 -10.96 -64.02 -5.59
CA LYS A 23 -10.40 -63.45 -4.36
C LYS A 23 -10.62 -61.94 -4.29
N TYR A 24 -11.87 -61.53 -4.16
CA TYR A 24 -12.26 -60.11 -4.26
C TYR A 24 -11.64 -59.22 -3.18
N ASN A 25 -11.52 -59.70 -1.94
CA ASN A 25 -10.95 -58.91 -0.84
C ASN A 25 -9.47 -58.56 -1.07
N GLU A 26 -8.68 -59.53 -1.57
CA GLU A 26 -7.28 -59.34 -1.91
C GLU A 26 -7.14 -58.38 -3.10
N ALA A 27 -7.99 -58.53 -4.13
CA ALA A 27 -8.03 -57.61 -5.27
C ALA A 27 -8.36 -56.17 -4.84
N VAL A 28 -9.37 -55.97 -3.99
CA VAL A 28 -9.74 -54.65 -3.46
C VAL A 28 -8.58 -54.03 -2.66
N SER A 29 -7.89 -54.83 -1.84
CA SER A 29 -6.73 -54.36 -1.08
C SER A 29 -5.61 -53.87 -1.99
N LEU A 30 -5.30 -54.61 -3.06
CA LEU A 30 -4.29 -54.24 -4.03
C LEU A 30 -4.69 -53.02 -4.86
N CYS A 31 -5.96 -52.91 -5.25
CA CYS A 31 -6.48 -51.71 -5.90
C CYS A 31 -6.30 -50.48 -5.01
N LYS A 32 -6.60 -50.57 -3.70
CA LYS A 32 -6.36 -49.46 -2.75
C LYS A 32 -4.87 -49.09 -2.68
N THR A 33 -3.97 -50.07 -2.64
CA THR A 33 -2.52 -49.78 -2.67
C THR A 33 -2.09 -49.11 -3.96
N LEU A 34 -2.61 -49.55 -5.11
CA LEU A 34 -2.30 -48.96 -6.42
C LEU A 34 -2.81 -47.52 -6.51
N ILE A 35 -4.02 -47.24 -6.01
CA ILE A 35 -4.58 -45.88 -5.95
C ILE A 35 -3.68 -44.97 -5.13
N ASN A 36 -3.26 -45.40 -3.94
CA ASN A 36 -2.38 -44.60 -3.09
C ASN A 36 -1.02 -44.33 -3.76
N LEU A 37 -0.41 -45.33 -4.37
CA LEU A 37 0.87 -45.18 -5.10
C LEU A 37 0.72 -44.29 -6.34
N ALA A 38 -0.41 -44.37 -7.05
CA ALA A 38 -0.70 -43.50 -8.19
C ALA A 38 -0.87 -42.05 -7.76
N LEU A 39 -1.56 -41.79 -6.64
CA LEU A 39 -1.71 -40.46 -6.08
C LEU A 39 -0.36 -39.89 -5.61
N GLU A 40 0.48 -40.70 -4.96
CA GLU A 40 1.83 -40.30 -4.57
C GLU A 40 2.70 -39.99 -5.79
N GLY A 41 2.64 -40.84 -6.83
CA GLY A 41 3.33 -40.63 -8.10
C GLY A 41 2.89 -39.34 -8.79
N LEU A 42 1.58 -39.08 -8.85
CA LEU A 42 1.02 -37.85 -9.39
C LEU A 42 1.53 -36.63 -8.61
N SER A 43 1.51 -36.68 -7.28
CA SER A 43 2.01 -35.59 -6.43
C SER A 43 3.50 -35.31 -6.65
N TYR A 44 4.30 -36.36 -6.86
CA TYR A 44 5.73 -36.23 -7.16
C TYR A 44 5.96 -35.51 -8.48
N TYR A 45 5.27 -35.92 -9.56
CA TYR A 45 5.44 -35.27 -10.87
C TYR A 45 4.96 -33.82 -10.89
N HIS A 46 3.89 -33.49 -10.17
CA HIS A 46 3.42 -32.10 -10.06
C HIS A 46 4.37 -31.20 -9.26
N THR A 47 5.07 -31.74 -8.27
CA THR A 47 5.96 -30.97 -7.37
C THR A 47 7.43 -31.04 -7.74
N TYR A 48 7.79 -31.85 -8.74
CA TYR A 48 9.18 -32.13 -9.14
C TYR A 48 10.00 -30.85 -9.37
N ASP A 49 9.51 -29.95 -10.22
CA ASP A 49 10.22 -28.71 -10.56
C ASP A 49 9.98 -27.57 -9.56
N ARG A 50 9.15 -27.78 -8.53
CA ARG A 50 8.73 -26.72 -7.60
C ARG A 50 9.92 -26.10 -6.86
N LEU A 51 10.84 -26.92 -6.36
CA LEU A 51 12.03 -26.43 -5.65
C LEU A 51 12.98 -25.71 -6.59
N PHE A 52 13.20 -26.26 -7.79
CA PHE A 52 14.09 -25.67 -8.80
C PHE A 52 13.60 -24.29 -9.25
N LEU A 53 12.33 -24.20 -9.68
CA LEU A 53 11.74 -22.91 -10.09
C LEU A 53 11.61 -21.95 -8.90
N GLY A 54 11.24 -22.47 -7.73
CA GLY A 54 11.13 -21.68 -6.51
C GLY A 54 12.45 -21.00 -6.13
N LEU A 55 13.57 -21.73 -6.19
CA LEU A 55 14.90 -21.17 -5.95
C LEU A 55 15.29 -20.14 -7.01
N SER A 56 14.97 -20.38 -8.30
CA SER A 56 15.25 -19.42 -9.37
C SER A 56 14.50 -18.09 -9.16
N ILE A 57 13.21 -18.17 -8.82
CA ILE A 57 12.38 -16.99 -8.52
C ILE A 57 12.92 -16.26 -7.28
N ALA A 58 13.23 -17.00 -6.21
CA ALA A 58 13.82 -16.42 -5.00
C ALA A 58 15.14 -15.71 -5.29
N MET A 59 16.03 -16.31 -6.08
CA MET A 59 17.28 -15.68 -6.52
C MET A 59 17.04 -14.42 -7.35
N GLY A 60 15.98 -14.38 -8.18
CA GLY A 60 15.56 -13.19 -8.90
C GLY A 60 15.12 -12.05 -7.98
N PHE A 61 14.23 -12.32 -7.03
CA PHE A 61 13.77 -11.35 -6.04
C PHE A 61 14.89 -10.85 -5.11
N VAL A 62 15.75 -11.75 -4.61
CA VAL A 62 16.90 -11.39 -3.76
C VAL A 62 17.90 -10.54 -4.56
N GLY A 63 18.20 -10.93 -5.80
CA GLY A 63 19.06 -10.13 -6.69
C GLY A 63 18.48 -8.74 -6.97
N TRP A 64 17.17 -8.66 -7.23
CA TRP A 64 16.50 -7.40 -7.52
C TRP A 64 16.46 -6.46 -6.32
N THR A 65 16.05 -6.97 -5.15
CA THR A 65 16.01 -6.20 -3.90
C THR A 65 17.41 -5.71 -3.51
N THR A 66 18.43 -6.56 -3.61
CA THR A 66 19.83 -6.15 -3.35
C THR A 66 20.31 -5.08 -4.34
N TYR A 67 19.98 -5.22 -5.63
CA TYR A 67 20.30 -4.20 -6.64
C TYR A 67 19.66 -2.84 -6.30
N VAL A 68 18.36 -2.83 -5.95
CA VAL A 68 17.65 -1.60 -5.58
C VAL A 68 18.27 -0.96 -4.33
N VAL A 69 18.62 -1.75 -3.31
CA VAL A 69 19.33 -1.26 -2.12
C VAL A 69 20.67 -0.62 -2.49
N LEU A 70 21.43 -1.24 -3.40
CA LEU A 70 22.70 -0.67 -3.87
C LEU A 70 22.51 0.64 -4.62
N VAL A 71 21.48 0.75 -5.45
CA VAL A 71 21.13 2.01 -6.12
C VAL A 71 20.82 3.08 -5.09
N ILE A 72 19.98 2.79 -4.08
CA ILE A 72 19.62 3.74 -3.01
C ILE A 72 20.89 4.26 -2.31
N ILE A 73 21.79 3.35 -1.94
CA ILE A 73 23.04 3.71 -1.25
C ILE A 73 23.90 4.59 -2.18
N LYS A 74 24.13 4.16 -3.41
CA LYS A 74 25.00 4.85 -4.37
C LYS A 74 24.51 6.26 -4.72
N THR A 75 23.20 6.46 -4.90
CA THR A 75 22.65 7.74 -5.36
C THR A 75 22.28 8.69 -4.24
N HIS A 76 21.95 8.19 -3.04
CA HIS A 76 21.36 9.01 -1.98
C HIS A 76 22.12 8.99 -0.66
N THR A 77 23.21 8.23 -0.55
CA THR A 77 24.15 8.33 0.57
C THR A 77 25.48 8.92 0.12
N ASN A 78 26.12 9.70 0.98
CA ASN A 78 27.42 10.31 0.70
C ASN A 78 28.60 9.31 0.73
N LEU A 79 28.32 8.02 0.95
CA LEU A 79 29.31 6.98 1.23
C LEU A 79 30.26 6.72 0.06
N THR A 80 29.84 6.97 -1.18
CA THR A 80 30.56 6.61 -2.41
C THR A 80 31.28 7.76 -3.12
N LYS A 81 31.31 8.97 -2.55
CA LYS A 81 31.95 10.15 -3.20
C LYS A 81 33.46 10.04 -3.41
N THR A 82 34.11 9.01 -2.85
CA THR A 82 35.57 8.85 -2.84
C THR A 82 36.12 7.83 -3.83
N ILE A 83 35.28 7.09 -4.57
CA ILE A 83 35.77 6.11 -5.55
C ILE A 83 35.83 6.75 -6.94
N PRO A 84 37.02 6.88 -7.56
CA PRO A 84 37.09 7.23 -8.97
C PRO A 84 36.36 6.15 -9.77
N THR A 85 35.39 6.54 -10.59
CA THR A 85 34.71 5.66 -11.55
C THR A 85 35.75 5.15 -12.53
N ASN A 86 36.44 4.07 -12.17
CA ASN A 86 37.31 3.36 -13.08
C ASN A 86 36.38 2.57 -14.02
N ASN A 87 35.80 3.27 -15.00
CA ASN A 87 34.96 2.76 -16.07
C ASN A 87 35.77 1.90 -17.04
N LYS A 88 36.65 1.03 -16.54
CA LYS A 88 37.01 -0.17 -17.29
C LYS A 88 35.81 -1.10 -17.10
N GLU A 89 34.82 -0.95 -17.97
CA GLU A 89 33.80 -1.97 -18.14
C GLU A 89 34.52 -3.31 -18.20
N SER A 90 34.35 -4.12 -17.16
CA SER A 90 34.96 -5.44 -17.10
C SER A 90 34.24 -6.31 -18.12
N ALA A 91 34.62 -6.19 -19.40
CA ALA A 91 34.10 -6.98 -20.50
C ALA A 91 34.14 -8.47 -20.15
N GLY A 92 35.14 -8.90 -19.34
CA GLY A 92 35.21 -10.24 -18.77
C GLY A 92 34.03 -10.65 -17.88
N LEU A 93 33.50 -9.75 -17.02
CA LEU A 93 32.31 -10.06 -16.21
C LEU A 93 31.07 -10.18 -17.08
N PHE A 94 30.88 -9.27 -18.05
CA PHE A 94 29.76 -9.36 -18.98
C PHE A 94 29.80 -10.66 -19.80
N CYS A 95 30.96 -11.01 -20.35
CA CYS A 95 31.16 -12.27 -21.09
C CYS A 95 30.90 -13.50 -20.21
N SER A 96 31.32 -13.48 -18.94
CA SER A 96 31.07 -14.60 -18.01
C SER A 96 29.58 -14.81 -17.72
N PHE A 97 28.84 -13.74 -17.44
CA PHE A 97 27.39 -13.83 -17.21
C PHE A 97 26.62 -14.16 -18.49
N ALA A 98 27.02 -13.63 -19.65
CA ALA A 98 26.45 -13.99 -20.94
C ALA A 98 26.67 -15.48 -21.25
N PHE A 99 27.88 -16.00 -20.99
CA PHE A 99 28.19 -17.41 -21.15
C PHE A 99 27.36 -18.30 -20.20
N ALA A 100 27.21 -17.89 -18.93
CA ALA A 100 26.34 -18.60 -17.98
C ALA A 100 24.88 -18.63 -18.45
N GLY A 101 24.35 -17.50 -18.95
CA GLY A 101 23.00 -17.44 -19.54
C GLY A 101 22.85 -18.35 -20.75
N MET A 102 23.86 -18.41 -21.63
CA MET A 102 23.87 -19.30 -22.78
C MET A 102 23.89 -20.79 -22.37
N ILE A 103 24.67 -21.15 -21.35
CA ILE A 103 24.67 -22.52 -20.80
C ILE A 103 23.29 -22.87 -20.26
N ILE A 104 22.67 -21.99 -19.47
CA ILE A 104 21.32 -22.22 -18.92
C ILE A 104 20.30 -22.41 -20.05
N ALA A 105 20.31 -21.54 -21.05
CA ALA A 105 19.42 -21.66 -22.21
C ALA A 105 19.65 -22.96 -22.99
N PHE A 106 20.90 -23.39 -23.15
CA PHE A 106 21.26 -24.63 -23.81
C PHE A 106 20.79 -25.87 -23.03
N LEU A 107 20.96 -25.87 -21.71
CA LEU A 107 20.47 -26.95 -20.84
C LEU A 107 18.94 -27.09 -20.91
N LEU A 108 18.21 -25.97 -20.88
CA LEU A 108 16.76 -25.96 -21.03
C LEU A 108 16.32 -26.46 -22.41
N LEU A 109 17.11 -26.18 -23.45
CA LEU A 109 16.85 -26.65 -24.81
C LEU A 109 17.06 -28.17 -24.94
N ILE A 110 18.12 -28.71 -24.32
CA ILE A 110 18.34 -30.16 -24.24
C ILE A 110 17.17 -30.84 -23.53
N GLN A 111 16.68 -30.25 -22.44
CA GLN A 111 15.56 -30.77 -21.67
C GLN A 111 14.19 -30.57 -22.34
N ARG A 112 14.11 -29.84 -23.48
CA ARG A 112 12.87 -29.49 -24.18
C ARG A 112 11.83 -28.86 -23.25
N CYS A 113 12.27 -27.98 -22.35
CA CYS A 113 11.39 -27.31 -21.40
C CYS A 113 10.43 -26.33 -22.09
N PRO A 114 9.23 -26.10 -21.54
CA PRO A 114 8.33 -25.05 -22.02
C PRO A 114 8.96 -23.65 -21.97
N TRP A 115 8.51 -22.75 -22.84
CA TRP A 115 9.03 -21.37 -22.94
C TRP A 115 9.00 -20.58 -21.62
N THR A 116 8.07 -20.88 -20.71
CA THR A 116 7.98 -20.24 -19.39
C THR A 116 9.23 -20.46 -18.54
N TYR A 117 9.89 -21.61 -18.66
CA TYR A 117 11.10 -21.95 -17.89
C TYR A 117 12.28 -21.04 -18.26
N TYR A 118 12.37 -20.65 -19.53
CA TYR A 118 13.42 -19.73 -20.00
C TYR A 118 13.30 -18.37 -19.31
N ILE A 119 12.08 -17.86 -19.14
CA ILE A 119 11.84 -16.57 -18.47
C ILE A 119 12.32 -16.65 -17.02
N TYR A 120 11.92 -17.69 -16.28
CA TYR A 120 12.27 -17.82 -14.86
C TYR A 120 13.76 -18.07 -14.61
N CYS A 121 14.43 -18.85 -15.46
CA CYS A 121 15.83 -19.22 -15.26
C CYS A 121 16.81 -18.17 -15.79
N LEU A 122 16.43 -17.40 -16.83
CA LEU A 122 17.30 -16.37 -17.39
C LEU A 122 17.20 -15.04 -16.65
N LEU A 123 16.05 -14.71 -16.03
CA LEU A 123 15.86 -13.43 -15.34
C LEU A 123 16.86 -13.14 -14.21
N PRO A 124 17.29 -14.11 -13.38
CA PRO A 124 18.31 -13.86 -12.36
C PRO A 124 19.68 -13.46 -12.94
N VAL A 125 20.04 -13.93 -14.14
CA VAL A 125 21.36 -13.70 -14.75
C VAL A 125 21.70 -12.20 -14.93
N PRO A 126 20.89 -11.39 -15.64
CA PRO A 126 21.16 -9.96 -15.80
C PRO A 126 21.03 -9.18 -14.48
N VAL A 127 20.16 -9.62 -13.58
CA VAL A 127 19.96 -8.96 -12.27
C VAL A 127 21.21 -9.13 -11.40
N TRP A 128 21.72 -10.35 -11.28
CA TRP A 128 22.96 -10.60 -10.52
C TRP A 128 24.19 -10.00 -11.18
N TYR A 129 24.23 -9.91 -12.51
CA TYR A 129 25.25 -9.12 -13.20
C TYR A 129 25.25 -7.65 -12.75
N ALA A 130 24.07 -7.04 -12.64
CA ALA A 130 23.93 -5.66 -12.17
C ALA A 130 24.36 -5.48 -10.70
N VAL A 131 24.10 -6.47 -9.84
CA VAL A 131 24.58 -6.49 -8.44
C VAL A 131 26.09 -6.61 -8.37
N VAL A 132 26.68 -7.58 -9.10
CA VAL A 132 28.12 -7.86 -9.07
C VAL A 132 28.94 -6.67 -9.60
N ARG A 133 28.40 -5.93 -10.57
CA ARG A 133 29.01 -4.69 -11.06
C ARG A 133 29.22 -3.64 -9.96
N GLU A 134 28.37 -3.63 -8.93
CA GLU A 134 28.39 -2.66 -7.83
C GLU A 134 29.01 -3.22 -6.54
N VAL A 135 29.76 -4.33 -6.61
CA VAL A 135 30.51 -4.91 -5.49
C VAL A 135 31.40 -3.92 -4.71
N PRO A 136 32.10 -2.94 -5.31
CA PRO A 136 32.87 -1.98 -4.50
C PRO A 136 31.99 -1.20 -3.50
N VAL A 137 30.73 -0.89 -3.86
CA VAL A 137 29.78 -0.24 -2.95
C VAL A 137 29.40 -1.15 -1.78
N ILE A 138 29.31 -2.47 -2.02
CA ILE A 138 29.04 -3.47 -0.97
C ILE A 138 30.20 -3.53 0.02
N GLN A 139 31.45 -3.48 -0.46
CA GLN A 139 32.64 -3.51 0.38
C GLN A 139 32.73 -2.26 1.27
N ASP A 140 32.43 -1.08 0.71
CA ASP A 140 32.36 0.17 1.47
C ASP A 140 31.20 0.15 2.49
N LEU A 141 30.04 -0.41 2.14
CA LEU A 141 28.94 -0.56 3.07
C LEU A 141 29.32 -1.51 4.22
N ALA A 142 29.92 -2.66 3.90
CA ALA A 142 30.29 -3.67 4.90
C ALA A 142 31.30 -3.11 5.91
N THR A 143 32.30 -2.35 5.45
CA THR A 143 33.28 -1.70 6.34
C THR A 143 32.64 -0.63 7.22
N ASN A 144 31.70 0.15 6.70
CA ASN A 144 30.95 1.17 7.46
C ASN A 144 29.91 0.57 8.44
N VAL A 145 29.28 -0.55 8.09
CA VAL A 145 28.37 -1.26 9.01
C VAL A 145 29.15 -1.92 10.14
N LEU A 146 30.36 -2.43 9.86
CA LEU A 146 31.24 -3.01 10.87
C LEU A 146 31.82 -1.94 11.82
N SER A 147 32.01 -0.70 11.34
CA SER A 147 32.47 0.42 12.17
C SER A 147 31.36 1.03 13.04
N LEU A 148 30.09 0.84 12.66
CA LEU A 148 28.94 1.14 13.51
C LEU A 148 28.85 0.15 14.67
N ARG A 149 28.19 0.57 15.76
CA ARG A 149 27.98 -0.27 16.94
C ARG A 149 27.06 -1.44 16.53
N ILE A 150 27.65 -2.62 16.24
CA ILE A 150 27.00 -3.81 15.67
C ILE A 150 25.65 -4.13 16.33
N SER A 151 25.54 -3.96 17.65
CA SER A 151 24.30 -4.14 18.41
C SER A 151 23.14 -3.24 17.94
N GLN A 152 23.40 -1.98 17.58
CA GLN A 152 22.38 -1.05 17.10
C GLN A 152 21.92 -1.40 15.68
N SER A 153 22.85 -1.82 14.80
CA SER A 153 22.55 -2.24 13.44
C SER A 153 21.71 -3.53 13.41
N ILE A 154 22.08 -4.53 14.23
CA ILE A 154 21.31 -5.78 14.36
C ILE A 154 19.92 -5.50 14.94
N GLY A 155 19.83 -4.64 15.97
CA GLY A 155 18.55 -4.24 16.56
C GLY A 155 17.62 -3.59 15.53
N PHE A 156 18.14 -2.69 14.70
CA PHE A 156 17.36 -2.05 13.63
C PHE A 156 16.85 -3.06 12.59
N LEU A 157 17.71 -3.97 12.11
CA LEU A 157 17.32 -5.01 11.17
C LEU A 157 16.24 -5.94 11.75
N LEU A 158 16.38 -6.33 13.02
CA LEU A 158 15.42 -7.18 13.70
C LEU A 158 14.05 -6.49 13.83
N VAL A 159 14.03 -5.19 14.14
CA VAL A 159 12.79 -4.40 14.16
C VAL A 159 12.16 -4.31 12.77
N CYS A 160 12.94 -4.11 11.72
CA CYS A 160 12.43 -4.10 10.34
C CYS A 160 11.82 -5.45 9.94
N ILE A 161 12.49 -6.56 10.25
CA ILE A 161 11.98 -7.91 9.96
C ILE A 161 10.69 -8.16 10.74
N LEU A 162 10.66 -7.89 12.05
CA LEU A 162 9.44 -8.04 12.86
C LEU A 162 8.29 -7.16 12.32
N GLY A 163 8.59 -5.94 11.87
CA GLY A 163 7.61 -5.07 11.24
C GLY A 163 7.01 -5.66 9.97
N ILE A 164 7.84 -6.24 9.10
CA ILE A 164 7.38 -6.91 7.87
C ILE A 164 6.57 -8.18 8.21
N GLU A 165 6.98 -8.95 9.22
CA GLU A 165 6.22 -10.12 9.68
C GLU A 165 4.84 -9.74 10.20
N ILE A 166 4.71 -8.64 10.96
CA ILE A 166 3.41 -8.12 11.40
C ILE A 166 2.53 -7.74 10.19
N LEU A 167 3.12 -7.13 9.16
CA LEU A 167 2.40 -6.79 7.92
C LEU A 167 1.93 -8.05 7.19
N VAL A 168 2.76 -9.07 7.04
CA VAL A 168 2.34 -10.34 6.42
C VAL A 168 1.24 -10.99 7.25
N PHE A 169 1.41 -11.06 8.58
CA PHE A 169 0.44 -11.68 9.48
C PHE A 169 -0.92 -10.98 9.42
N SER A 170 -0.95 -9.67 9.08
CA SER A 170 -2.19 -8.92 8.90
C SER A 170 -3.11 -9.43 7.80
N PHE A 171 -2.56 -10.08 6.76
CA PHE A 171 -3.36 -10.70 5.70
C PHE A 171 -4.06 -11.97 6.16
N PHE A 172 -3.52 -12.65 7.17
CA PHE A 172 -4.17 -13.81 7.79
C PHE A 172 -5.15 -13.37 8.89
N TYR A 173 -4.71 -12.46 9.76
CA TYR A 173 -5.50 -11.97 10.89
C TYR A 173 -5.42 -10.45 10.95
N ARG A 174 -6.56 -9.79 10.72
CA ARG A 174 -6.64 -8.32 10.79
C ARG A 174 -6.24 -7.75 12.15
N SER A 175 -6.41 -8.52 13.21
CA SER A 175 -5.97 -8.17 14.57
C SER A 175 -4.46 -7.93 14.67
N ALA A 176 -3.64 -8.41 13.74
CA ALA A 176 -2.21 -8.06 13.69
C ALA A 176 -1.98 -6.55 13.54
N LEU A 177 -2.85 -5.85 12.80
CA LEU A 177 -2.76 -4.39 12.65
C LEU A 177 -3.02 -3.65 13.95
N PHE A 178 -3.85 -4.20 14.83
CA PHE A 178 -4.04 -3.64 16.18
C PHE A 178 -2.72 -3.65 16.95
N VAL A 179 -1.98 -4.77 16.92
CA VAL A 179 -0.66 -4.87 17.55
C VAL A 179 0.33 -3.88 16.94
N GLY A 180 0.39 -3.79 15.60
CA GLY A 180 1.25 -2.83 14.91
C GLY A 180 0.96 -1.37 15.26
N LEU A 181 -0.33 -0.99 15.32
CA LEU A 181 -0.75 0.37 15.68
C LEU A 181 -0.46 0.71 17.15
N LEU A 182 -0.53 -0.27 18.06
CA LEU A 182 -0.11 -0.07 19.45
C LEU A 182 1.41 0.16 19.56
N VAL A 183 2.20 -0.58 18.79
CA VAL A 183 3.66 -0.35 18.71
C VAL A 183 3.94 1.07 18.20
N PHE A 184 3.18 1.54 17.21
CA PHE A 184 3.30 2.91 16.69
C PHE A 184 2.83 3.97 17.69
N ALA A 185 1.81 3.68 18.51
CA ALA A 185 1.41 4.56 19.60
C ALA A 185 2.57 4.77 20.60
N GLY A 186 3.41 3.75 20.81
CA GLY A 186 4.61 3.83 21.65
C GLY A 186 5.75 4.69 21.09
N TRP A 187 5.70 5.10 19.81
CA TRP A 187 6.74 5.93 19.19
C TRP A 187 7.13 7.12 20.04
N PRO A 188 6.22 8.04 20.39
CA PRO A 188 6.60 9.32 20.94
C PRO A 188 7.28 9.16 22.30
N VAL A 189 7.04 8.03 22.98
CA VAL A 189 7.67 7.63 24.25
C VAL A 189 9.08 7.10 24.02
N MET A 190 9.31 6.32 22.96
CA MET A 190 10.64 5.82 22.60
C MET A 190 11.57 6.93 22.11
N THR A 191 11.02 7.93 21.43
CA THR A 191 11.75 9.14 21.05
C THR A 191 11.65 10.21 22.14
N GLN A 192 12.58 11.16 22.23
CA GLN A 192 12.49 12.26 23.21
C GLN A 192 11.33 13.25 22.96
N LEU A 193 10.45 12.98 21.98
CA LEU A 193 9.30 13.80 21.60
C LEU A 193 8.25 13.91 22.72
N TRP A 194 8.07 12.88 23.55
CA TRP A 194 7.12 12.90 24.67
C TRP A 194 7.41 14.01 25.68
N VAL A 195 8.69 14.34 25.90
CA VAL A 195 9.09 15.34 26.90
C VAL A 195 8.85 16.76 26.39
N GLN A 196 8.97 16.96 25.08
CA GLN A 196 8.97 18.28 24.46
C GLN A 196 7.57 18.75 24.05
N GLU A 197 6.80 17.90 23.38
CA GLU A 197 5.48 18.25 22.82
C GLU A 197 4.40 17.29 23.30
N LYS A 198 4.15 17.31 24.62
CA LYS A 198 3.21 16.42 25.30
C LYS A 198 1.83 16.38 24.64
N THR A 199 1.31 17.51 24.17
CA THR A 199 -0.03 17.59 23.59
C THR A 199 -0.12 16.83 22.26
N ARG A 200 0.83 17.02 21.36
CA ARG A 200 0.85 16.35 20.04
C ARG A 200 1.15 14.87 20.16
N ALA A 201 2.07 14.50 21.06
CA ALA A 201 2.36 13.11 21.40
C ALA A 201 1.12 12.40 21.99
N LEU A 202 0.37 13.06 22.88
CA LEU A 202 -0.88 12.52 23.41
C LEU A 202 -1.94 12.35 22.31
N ILE A 203 -2.12 13.35 21.46
CA ILE A 203 -3.07 13.26 20.33
C ILE A 203 -2.66 12.11 19.38
N TRP A 204 -1.37 11.93 19.07
CA TRP A 204 -0.86 10.80 18.30
C TRP A 204 -1.24 9.47 18.94
N THR A 205 -0.92 9.29 20.23
CA THR A 205 -1.20 8.03 20.93
C THR A 205 -2.70 7.72 20.95
N LEU A 206 -3.55 8.72 21.19
CA LEU A 206 -4.99 8.57 21.23
C LEU A 206 -5.54 8.20 19.85
N LEU A 207 -5.09 8.85 18.78
CA LEU A 207 -5.50 8.54 17.41
C LEU A 207 -4.99 7.17 16.95
N CYS A 208 -3.77 6.77 17.32
CA CYS A 208 -3.26 5.41 17.04
C CYS A 208 -4.12 4.34 17.72
N VAL A 209 -4.42 4.50 19.02
CA VAL A 209 -5.25 3.55 19.78
C VAL A 209 -6.67 3.50 19.19
N LEU A 210 -7.25 4.66 18.86
CA LEU A 210 -8.58 4.71 18.27
C LEU A 210 -8.60 4.10 16.86
N LEU A 211 -7.56 4.29 16.05
CA LEU A 211 -7.41 3.63 14.75
C LEU A 211 -7.25 2.11 14.91
N ALA A 212 -6.58 1.65 15.97
CA ALA A 212 -6.34 0.24 16.25
C ALA A 212 -7.63 -0.54 16.53
N LEU A 213 -8.70 0.12 17.01
CA LEU A 213 -9.98 -0.53 17.26
C LEU A 213 -10.67 -1.00 15.97
N PHE A 214 -10.47 -0.31 14.84
CA PHE A 214 -11.18 -0.63 13.59
C PHE A 214 -10.83 -2.00 12.99
N PRO A 215 -9.56 -2.46 12.96
CA PRO A 215 -9.21 -3.83 12.56
C PRO A 215 -9.90 -4.94 13.37
N LEU A 216 -10.32 -4.66 14.61
CA LEU A 216 -11.04 -5.61 15.47
C LEU A 216 -12.56 -5.62 15.19
N MET A 217 -13.09 -4.58 14.54
CA MET A 217 -14.51 -4.48 14.25
C MET A 217 -14.93 -5.50 13.18
N PRO A 218 -16.18 -6.01 13.26
CA PRO A 218 -16.68 -6.97 12.29
C PRO A 218 -16.75 -6.34 10.89
N VAL A 219 -16.58 -7.17 9.86
CA VAL A 219 -16.59 -6.71 8.47
C VAL A 219 -17.84 -5.88 8.14
N VAL A 220 -17.62 -4.69 7.57
CA VAL A 220 -18.66 -3.79 7.02
C VAL A 220 -19.52 -4.53 5.99
N GLY A 221 -20.84 -4.33 6.03
CA GLY A 221 -21.77 -4.83 5.01
C GLY A 221 -22.72 -5.95 5.45
N ARG A 222 -22.70 -6.37 6.73
CA ARG A 222 -23.74 -7.26 7.27
C ARG A 222 -25.02 -6.52 7.63
N GLU A 223 -24.88 -5.36 8.27
CA GLU A 223 -26.00 -4.50 8.66
C GLU A 223 -25.57 -3.02 8.54
N PRO A 224 -26.35 -2.17 7.84
CA PRO A 224 -26.03 -0.75 7.69
C PRO A 224 -26.28 -0.01 9.01
N ASN A 225 -25.24 0.64 9.52
CA ASN A 225 -25.27 1.47 10.72
C ASN A 225 -25.13 2.95 10.35
N ILE A 226 -26.18 3.49 9.73
CA ILE A 226 -26.27 4.88 9.29
C ILE A 226 -26.06 5.94 10.40
N PRO A 227 -26.48 5.76 11.67
CA PRO A 227 -26.19 6.78 12.69
C PRO A 227 -24.69 7.03 12.88
N LEU A 228 -23.82 6.03 12.69
CA LEU A 228 -22.36 6.23 12.73
C LEU A 228 -21.86 7.07 11.55
N VAL A 229 -22.47 6.91 10.36
CA VAL A 229 -22.15 7.72 9.18
C VAL A 229 -22.56 9.17 9.40
N ILE A 230 -23.75 9.40 9.96
CA ILE A 230 -24.22 10.74 10.32
C ILE A 230 -23.31 11.37 11.39
N ALA A 231 -22.91 10.60 12.40
CA ALA A 231 -21.97 11.07 13.42
C ALA A 231 -20.61 11.46 12.80
N ALA A 232 -20.10 10.68 11.85
CA ALA A 232 -18.88 11.04 11.10
C ALA A 232 -19.05 12.34 10.32
N GLY A 233 -20.17 12.49 9.60
CA GLY A 233 -20.53 13.72 8.89
C GLY A 233 -20.58 14.94 9.81
N LEU A 234 -21.29 14.84 10.94
CA LEU A 234 -21.37 15.91 11.93
C LEU A 234 -20.00 16.25 12.54
N LEU A 235 -19.18 15.25 12.87
CA LEU A 235 -17.82 15.47 13.37
C LEU A 235 -16.94 16.18 12.33
N THR A 236 -16.99 15.77 11.06
CA THR A 236 -16.26 16.46 9.98
C THR A 236 -16.71 17.91 9.83
N LEU A 237 -18.02 18.18 9.92
CA LEU A 237 -18.56 19.54 9.88
C LEU A 237 -18.06 20.37 11.06
N LEU A 238 -18.08 19.84 12.28
CA LEU A 238 -17.58 20.55 13.47
C LEU A 238 -16.09 20.91 13.34
N ILE A 239 -15.26 19.94 12.93
CA ILE A 239 -13.82 20.16 12.69
C ILE A 239 -13.62 21.24 11.61
N SER A 240 -14.42 21.21 10.56
CA SER A 240 -14.31 22.16 9.45
C SER A 240 -14.78 23.57 9.77
N CYS A 241 -15.83 23.72 10.57
CA CYS A 241 -16.27 25.02 11.06
C CYS A 241 -15.24 25.63 12.02
N PHE A 242 -14.63 24.82 12.88
CA PHE A 242 -13.58 25.28 13.78
C PHE A 242 -12.32 25.72 13.02
N SER A 243 -11.88 24.93 12.03
CA SER A 243 -10.71 25.29 11.20
C SER A 243 -10.99 26.56 10.39
N LEU A 244 -12.17 26.71 9.80
CA LEU A 244 -12.58 27.93 9.09
C LEU A 244 -12.61 29.15 10.03
N ALA A 245 -13.17 29.00 11.24
CA ALA A 245 -13.20 30.07 12.24
C ALA A 245 -11.79 30.49 12.68
N SER A 246 -10.87 29.53 12.83
CA SER A 246 -9.46 29.79 13.15
C SER A 246 -8.76 30.56 12.02
N LEU A 247 -8.99 30.17 10.76
CA LEU A 247 -8.49 30.86 9.57
C LEU A 247 -9.09 32.26 9.41
N TRP A 248 -10.34 32.45 9.84
CA TRP A 248 -11.02 33.74 9.78
C TRP A 248 -10.48 34.72 10.83
N ARG A 249 -10.14 34.21 12.04
CA ARG A 249 -9.52 35.00 13.13
C ARG A 249 -8.05 35.34 12.85
N CYS A 250 -7.29 34.44 12.23
CA CYS A 250 -5.91 34.73 11.82
C CYS A 250 -5.90 35.73 10.65
N LYS A 251 -5.73 37.02 10.97
CA LYS A 251 -5.67 38.13 10.02
C LYS A 251 -4.32 38.14 9.27
N ASN A 252 -4.04 37.10 8.49
CA ASN A 252 -2.80 36.99 7.73
C ASN A 252 -2.88 37.76 6.40
N LYS A 253 -1.78 38.41 6.02
CA LYS A 253 -1.66 39.36 4.89
C LYS A 253 -1.81 38.72 3.49
N TYR A 254 -1.88 37.39 3.40
CA TYR A 254 -1.93 36.59 2.16
C TYR A 254 -3.29 35.89 1.95
N ARG A 255 -4.39 36.51 2.39
CA ARG A 255 -5.73 35.92 2.32
C ARG A 255 -6.45 36.35 1.04
N ASN A 256 -6.65 35.42 0.11
CA ASN A 256 -7.54 35.66 -1.03
C ASN A 256 -8.98 35.28 -0.65
N ASN A 257 -9.95 36.17 -0.89
CA ASN A 257 -11.36 35.90 -0.58
C ASN A 257 -11.92 34.71 -1.38
N GLU A 258 -11.35 34.43 -2.55
CA GLU A 258 -11.74 33.29 -3.38
C GLU A 258 -11.43 31.94 -2.71
N ASP A 259 -10.31 31.83 -1.98
CA ASP A 259 -9.93 30.58 -1.31
C ASP A 259 -10.92 30.22 -0.19
N LEU A 260 -11.42 31.24 0.54
CA LEU A 260 -12.45 31.05 1.57
C LEU A 260 -13.79 30.58 0.97
N LYS A 261 -14.15 31.04 -0.23
CA LYS A 261 -15.36 30.58 -0.92
C LYS A 261 -15.26 29.09 -1.26
N VAL A 262 -14.09 28.62 -1.71
CA VAL A 262 -13.88 27.18 -2.00
C VAL A 262 -14.10 26.33 -0.74
N TYR A 263 -13.54 26.74 0.41
CA TYR A 263 -13.79 26.02 1.67
C TYR A 263 -15.26 26.05 2.09
N PHE A 264 -15.95 27.17 1.91
CA PHE A 264 -17.38 27.26 2.20
C PHE A 264 -18.20 26.27 1.34
N TYR A 265 -17.91 26.18 0.04
CA TYR A 265 -18.57 25.20 -0.84
C TYR A 265 -18.25 23.75 -0.46
N GLN A 266 -17.03 23.46 0.01
CA GLN A 266 -16.65 22.12 0.49
C GLN A 266 -17.36 21.75 1.81
N ILE A 267 -17.53 22.71 2.73
CA ILE A 267 -18.31 22.46 3.96
C ILE A 267 -19.78 22.23 3.63
N LEU A 268 -20.33 23.00 2.69
CA LEU A 268 -21.70 22.82 2.19
C LEU A 268 -21.89 21.44 1.55
N SER A 269 -20.92 20.95 0.76
CA SER A 269 -21.02 19.61 0.15
C SER A 269 -21.01 18.48 1.19
N ILE A 270 -20.30 18.63 2.31
CA ILE A 270 -20.35 17.67 3.43
C ILE A 270 -21.72 17.71 4.13
N ALA A 271 -22.29 18.89 4.34
CA ALA A 271 -23.62 19.01 4.93
C ALA A 271 -24.68 18.38 4.03
N LEU A 272 -24.60 18.63 2.72
CA LEU A 272 -25.49 18.03 1.72
C LEU A 272 -25.34 16.51 1.64
N SER A 273 -24.12 15.98 1.62
CA SER A 273 -23.89 14.53 1.59
C SER A 273 -24.42 13.84 2.84
N THR A 274 -24.21 14.42 4.04
CA THR A 274 -24.75 13.89 5.30
C THR A 274 -26.28 13.88 5.30
N TYR A 275 -26.90 14.95 4.81
CA TYR A 275 -28.36 15.03 4.67
C TYR A 275 -28.90 14.01 3.67
N VAL A 276 -28.26 13.87 2.50
CA VAL A 276 -28.65 12.91 1.47
C VAL A 276 -28.59 11.49 2.00
N VAL A 277 -27.52 11.10 2.71
CA VAL A 277 -27.40 9.75 3.31
C VAL A 277 -28.53 9.46 4.29
N SER A 278 -28.88 10.42 5.15
CA SER A 278 -30.01 10.24 6.09
C SER A 278 -31.34 10.10 5.34
N SER A 279 -31.60 11.01 4.38
CA SER A 279 -32.84 11.04 3.62
C SER A 279 -33.03 9.80 2.73
N THR A 280 -31.96 9.32 2.08
CA THR A 280 -32.02 8.10 1.27
C THR A 280 -32.29 6.89 2.14
N HIS A 281 -31.66 6.79 3.31
CA HIS A 281 -31.92 5.70 4.23
C HIS A 281 -33.39 5.68 4.72
N ASP A 282 -33.92 6.83 5.14
CA ASP A 282 -35.31 6.93 5.61
C ASP A 282 -36.31 6.60 4.49
N SER A 283 -36.05 7.05 3.27
CA SER A 283 -36.89 6.77 2.11
C SER A 283 -36.90 5.28 1.73
N LEU A 284 -35.73 4.62 1.77
CA LEU A 284 -35.61 3.19 1.53
C LEU A 284 -36.26 2.36 2.64
N LYS A 285 -36.11 2.77 3.91
CA LYS A 285 -36.78 2.14 5.06
C LYS A 285 -38.31 2.22 4.93
N ASN A 286 -38.82 3.35 4.45
CA ASN A 286 -40.24 3.57 4.18
C ASN A 286 -40.72 2.96 2.84
N LYS A 287 -39.84 2.26 2.09
CA LYS A 287 -40.12 1.65 0.78
C LYS A 287 -40.61 2.64 -0.29
N LEU A 288 -40.27 3.91 -0.18
CA LEU A 288 -40.64 4.96 -1.13
C LEU A 288 -39.69 5.04 -2.34
N GLY A 289 -38.69 4.15 -2.41
CA GLY A 289 -37.68 4.11 -3.46
C GLY A 289 -36.58 5.15 -3.24
N LEU A 290 -35.79 5.44 -4.29
CA LEU A 290 -34.75 6.47 -4.25
C LEU A 290 -35.31 7.81 -4.77
N PRO A 291 -35.33 8.88 -3.97
CA PRO A 291 -35.76 10.19 -4.45
C PRO A 291 -34.83 10.73 -5.54
N VAL A 292 -35.40 11.21 -6.65
CA VAL A 292 -34.65 11.75 -7.80
C VAL A 292 -33.77 12.94 -7.40
N LEU A 293 -34.24 13.79 -6.48
CA LEU A 293 -33.45 14.91 -5.97
C LEU A 293 -32.17 14.46 -5.27
N ASN A 294 -32.27 13.41 -4.43
CA ASN A 294 -31.11 12.85 -3.72
C ASN A 294 -30.09 12.27 -4.71
N GLN A 295 -30.57 11.63 -5.77
CA GLN A 295 -29.74 11.12 -6.86
C GLN A 295 -29.02 12.25 -7.61
N ILE A 296 -29.69 13.35 -7.94
CA ILE A 296 -29.05 14.51 -8.60
C ILE A 296 -27.97 15.11 -7.69
N ILE A 297 -28.26 15.24 -6.38
CA ILE A 297 -27.28 15.77 -5.42
C ILE A 297 -26.08 14.82 -5.29
N SER A 298 -26.28 13.50 -5.27
CA SER A 298 -25.17 12.53 -5.17
C SER A 298 -24.26 12.57 -6.39
N TRP A 299 -24.81 12.59 -7.61
CA TRP A 299 -24.01 12.69 -8.83
C TRP A 299 -23.28 14.03 -8.95
N THR A 300 -23.94 15.13 -8.62
CA THR A 300 -23.32 16.46 -8.66
C THR A 300 -22.20 16.61 -7.63
N THR A 301 -22.36 16.08 -6.41
CA THR A 301 -21.30 16.07 -5.38
C THR A 301 -20.12 15.17 -5.76
N LEU A 302 -20.37 14.02 -6.40
CA LEU A 302 -19.33 13.14 -6.93
C LEU A 302 -18.43 13.87 -7.94
N VAL A 303 -19.03 14.57 -8.91
CA VAL A 303 -18.29 15.27 -9.99
C VAL A 303 -17.64 16.57 -9.49
N SER A 304 -18.30 17.30 -8.60
CA SER A 304 -17.80 18.58 -8.11
C SER A 304 -16.64 18.46 -7.12
N SER A 305 -16.54 17.36 -6.36
CA SER A 305 -15.49 17.19 -5.35
C SER A 305 -14.04 17.26 -5.87
N PRO A 306 -13.62 16.57 -6.96
CA PRO A 306 -12.25 16.71 -7.48
C PRO A 306 -12.00 18.11 -8.09
N VAL A 307 -13.03 18.75 -8.65
CA VAL A 307 -12.92 20.11 -9.21
C VAL A 307 -12.70 21.13 -8.10
N LEU A 308 -13.49 21.04 -7.01
CA LEU A 308 -13.33 21.91 -5.84
C LEU A 308 -11.97 21.72 -5.17
N LEU A 309 -11.44 20.51 -5.19
CA LEU A 309 -10.08 20.24 -4.73
C LEU A 309 -9.04 21.00 -5.56
N LEU A 310 -9.08 20.91 -6.89
CA LEU A 310 -8.08 21.57 -7.76
C LEU A 310 -8.09 23.10 -7.68
N LEU A 311 -9.20 23.71 -7.27
CA LEU A 311 -9.33 25.16 -7.07
C LEU A 311 -8.72 25.66 -5.75
N SER A 312 -8.45 24.76 -4.79
CA SER A 312 -7.96 25.13 -3.45
C SER A 312 -6.52 25.70 -3.49
N PRO A 313 -6.10 26.45 -2.46
CA PRO A 313 -4.71 26.89 -2.34
C PRO A 313 -3.75 25.70 -2.16
N THR A 314 -2.49 25.87 -2.60
CA THR A 314 -1.42 24.85 -2.58
C THR A 314 -0.55 24.88 -1.31
N PHE A 315 -0.94 25.69 -0.33
CA PHE A 315 -0.32 25.71 1.00
C PHE A 315 -0.54 24.37 1.70
N LEU A 316 0.51 23.77 2.26
CA LEU A 316 0.50 22.36 2.66
C LEU A 316 -0.71 21.97 3.53
N PHE A 317 -0.89 22.62 4.68
CA PHE A 317 -1.98 22.29 5.60
C PHE A 317 -3.37 22.61 5.04
N GLN A 318 -3.47 23.71 4.31
CA GLN A 318 -4.72 24.14 3.67
C GLN A 318 -5.12 23.18 2.53
N ARG A 319 -4.16 22.73 1.73
CA ARG A 319 -4.37 21.78 0.64
C ARG A 319 -4.78 20.42 1.18
N LEU A 320 -4.06 19.87 2.17
CA LEU A 320 -4.42 18.59 2.80
C LEU A 320 -5.81 18.63 3.44
N PHE A 321 -6.14 19.72 4.13
CA PHE A 321 -7.46 19.91 4.69
C PHE A 321 -8.55 19.99 3.61
N SER A 322 -8.27 20.65 2.48
CA SER A 322 -9.17 20.69 1.33
C SER A 322 -9.34 19.33 0.64
N ILE A 323 -8.27 18.54 0.54
CA ILE A 323 -8.29 17.14 0.08
C ILE A 323 -9.20 16.32 1.00
N LEU A 324 -9.08 16.48 2.31
CA LEU A 324 -9.99 15.81 3.24
C LEU A 324 -11.44 16.17 2.97
N LEU A 325 -11.79 17.46 2.96
CA LEU A 325 -13.19 17.87 2.86
C LEU A 325 -13.85 17.41 1.56
N SER A 326 -13.11 17.54 0.44
CA SER A 326 -13.58 17.08 -0.87
C SER A 326 -13.79 15.57 -0.90
N LEU A 327 -12.80 14.77 -0.50
CA LEU A 327 -12.89 13.31 -0.50
C LEU A 327 -13.86 12.75 0.56
N MET A 328 -14.04 13.44 1.69
CA MET A 328 -15.02 13.06 2.70
C MET A 328 -16.44 13.18 2.18
N SER A 329 -16.74 14.24 1.44
CA SER A 329 -18.10 14.43 0.88
C SER A 329 -18.52 13.28 -0.03
N THR A 330 -17.60 12.74 -0.84
CA THR A 330 -17.88 11.58 -1.69
C THR A 330 -17.87 10.27 -0.90
N TYR A 331 -16.94 10.13 0.04
CA TYR A 331 -16.85 8.92 0.85
C TYR A 331 -18.09 8.72 1.75
N LEU A 332 -18.65 9.79 2.31
CA LEU A 332 -19.89 9.72 3.12
C LEU A 332 -21.06 9.16 2.31
N LEU A 333 -21.22 9.57 1.04
CA LEU A 333 -22.27 9.06 0.15
C LEU A 333 -22.13 7.56 -0.16
N LEU A 334 -20.90 7.05 -0.11
CA LEU A 334 -20.52 5.67 -0.38
C LEU A 334 -20.43 4.83 0.92
N SER A 335 -20.72 5.42 2.08
CA SER A 335 -20.53 4.78 3.39
C SER A 335 -21.84 4.24 3.97
N THR A 336 -21.80 3.05 4.58
CA THR A 336 -22.96 2.41 5.22
C THR A 336 -22.78 2.15 6.71
N GLY A 337 -21.59 2.38 7.27
CA GLY A 337 -21.31 2.09 8.68
C GLY A 337 -20.12 2.83 9.26
N TYR A 338 -19.37 2.15 10.15
CA TYR A 338 -18.26 2.74 10.91
C TYR A 338 -17.06 3.18 10.04
N GLU A 339 -17.00 2.74 8.78
CA GLU A 339 -15.94 3.08 7.82
C GLU A 339 -15.79 4.61 7.62
N ALA A 340 -16.88 5.36 7.72
CA ALA A 340 -16.86 6.83 7.65
C ALA A 340 -16.03 7.44 8.81
N LEU A 341 -16.15 6.88 10.02
CA LEU A 341 -15.34 7.28 11.16
C LEU A 341 -13.89 6.83 11.00
N PHE A 342 -13.66 5.62 10.47
CA PHE A 342 -12.30 5.13 10.17
C PHE A 342 -11.54 6.13 9.30
N LEU A 343 -12.15 6.62 8.21
CA LEU A 343 -11.52 7.59 7.32
C LEU A 343 -11.15 8.89 8.04
N LEU A 344 -12.01 9.36 8.95
CA LEU A 344 -11.81 10.61 9.69
C LEU A 344 -10.63 10.49 10.64
N VAL A 345 -10.56 9.37 11.35
CA VAL A 345 -9.49 9.07 12.30
C VAL A 345 -8.18 8.86 11.56
N LEU A 346 -8.20 8.13 10.43
CA LEU A 346 -7.03 7.94 9.58
C LEU A 346 -6.47 9.29 9.13
N PHE A 347 -7.31 10.22 8.66
CA PHE A 347 -6.86 11.55 8.29
C PHE A 347 -6.29 12.34 9.47
N GLY A 348 -6.96 12.32 10.62
CA GLY A 348 -6.44 12.96 11.83
C GLY A 348 -5.05 12.44 12.19
N LEU A 349 -4.85 11.12 12.10
CA LEU A 349 -3.56 10.48 12.34
C LEU A 349 -2.51 10.92 11.32
N MET A 350 -2.87 10.99 10.03
CA MET A 350 -1.97 11.47 8.97
C MET A 350 -1.55 12.94 9.20
N PHE A 351 -2.48 13.79 9.64
CA PHE A 351 -2.19 15.20 9.94
C PHE A 351 -1.22 15.33 11.12
N VAL A 352 -1.44 14.56 12.18
CA VAL A 352 -0.54 14.53 13.34
C VAL A 352 0.80 13.92 12.97
N TRP A 353 0.84 12.90 12.11
CA TRP A 353 2.08 12.31 11.60
C TRP A 353 2.98 13.38 10.97
N ILE A 354 2.44 14.19 10.05
CA ILE A 354 3.19 15.26 9.37
C ILE A 354 3.76 16.26 10.39
N ASN A 355 2.96 16.67 11.38
CA ASN A 355 3.40 17.61 12.41
C ASN A 355 4.51 17.01 13.29
N MET A 356 4.37 15.74 13.68
CA MET A 356 5.37 15.02 14.47
C MET A 356 6.70 14.88 13.71
N GLU A 357 6.64 14.61 12.40
CA GLU A 357 7.83 14.55 11.54
C GLU A 357 8.52 15.89 11.39
N GLN A 358 7.75 16.97 11.25
CA GLN A 358 8.29 18.34 11.21
C GLN A 358 9.05 18.69 12.50
N GLU A 359 8.50 18.35 13.66
CA GLU A 359 9.13 18.60 14.96
C GLU A 359 10.37 17.74 15.17
N ALA A 360 10.27 16.43 14.88
CA ALA A 360 11.40 15.52 14.98
C ALA A 360 12.61 16.04 14.17
N LEU A 361 12.38 16.55 12.96
CA LEU A 361 13.43 17.14 12.13
C LEU A 361 14.08 18.39 12.71
N GLN A 362 13.29 19.27 13.35
CA GLN A 362 13.83 20.47 14.00
C GLN A 362 14.78 20.08 15.14
N HIS A 363 14.46 19.01 15.87
CA HIS A 363 15.27 18.54 16.99
C HIS A 363 16.57 17.85 16.58
N TYR A 364 16.59 17.11 15.46
CA TYR A 364 17.83 16.52 14.95
C TYR A 364 18.82 17.53 14.37
N GLY A 365 18.53 18.84 14.41
CA GLY A 365 19.43 19.90 13.93
C GLY A 365 19.61 19.93 12.41
N LEU A 366 18.90 19.07 11.68
CA LEU A 366 18.94 18.93 10.22
C LEU A 366 18.01 19.91 9.49
N SER A 367 17.39 20.83 10.24
CA SER A 367 16.56 21.90 9.70
C SER A 367 17.43 22.92 8.98
N LEU A 368 17.41 22.92 7.64
CA LEU A 368 17.59 24.17 6.92
C LEU A 368 16.46 25.07 7.39
N LYS A 369 16.76 26.03 8.28
CA LYS A 369 15.80 27.06 8.71
C LYS A 369 15.08 27.57 7.46
N PRO A 370 13.78 27.26 7.25
CA PRO A 370 13.07 27.88 6.16
C PRO A 370 13.03 29.36 6.52
N LYS A 371 13.72 30.19 5.72
CA LYS A 371 13.60 31.64 5.80
C LYS A 371 12.13 31.95 5.59
N HIS A 372 11.40 32.13 6.70
CA HIS A 372 10.03 32.60 6.83
C HIS A 372 9.01 31.96 5.87
N ALA A 373 8.15 31.07 6.43
CA ALA A 373 6.75 30.83 6.05
C ALA A 373 6.42 31.06 4.55
N VAL A 374 6.30 30.04 3.69
CA VAL A 374 5.26 29.00 3.77
C VAL A 374 5.69 27.76 2.99
N LEU A 375 5.54 26.56 3.56
CA LEU A 375 5.66 25.29 2.83
C LEU A 375 4.54 25.16 1.79
N ASN A 376 4.90 25.36 0.53
CA ASN A 376 4.02 25.23 -0.63
C ASN A 376 4.38 23.97 -1.42
N PHE A 377 3.38 23.17 -1.79
CA PHE A 377 3.59 22.02 -2.69
C PHE A 377 4.15 22.44 -4.04
N ALA A 378 3.78 23.62 -4.55
CA ALA A 378 4.26 24.15 -5.83
C ALA A 378 5.78 24.39 -5.86
N TRP A 379 6.41 24.69 -4.72
CA TRP A 379 7.85 24.90 -4.63
C TRP A 379 8.66 23.60 -4.52
N ALA A 380 8.01 22.45 -4.31
CA ALA A 380 8.68 21.16 -4.26
C ALA A 380 9.39 20.80 -5.59
N MET A 381 8.90 21.34 -6.71
CA MET A 381 9.51 21.15 -8.05
C MET A 381 10.84 21.92 -8.21
N ASP A 382 11.06 22.99 -7.44
CA ASP A 382 12.24 23.87 -7.55
C ASP A 382 13.35 23.53 -6.53
N ILE A 383 13.16 22.50 -5.69
CA ILE A 383 14.17 22.10 -4.70
C ILE A 383 15.33 21.40 -5.42
N THR A 384 16.40 22.15 -5.66
CA THR A 384 17.65 21.65 -6.24
C THR A 384 18.55 20.94 -5.22
N GLN A 385 18.26 21.06 -3.91
CA GLN A 385 19.07 20.48 -2.83
C GLN A 385 18.22 19.55 -1.96
N PHE A 386 18.28 18.25 -2.24
CA PHE A 386 17.67 17.22 -1.40
C PHE A 386 18.59 16.83 -0.24
N ARG A 387 17.98 16.55 0.92
CA ARG A 387 18.70 15.98 2.06
C ARG A 387 19.10 14.53 1.78
N GLN A 388 20.21 14.10 2.39
CA GLN A 388 20.65 12.71 2.37
C GLN A 388 19.74 11.80 3.19
N LEU A 389 19.71 10.52 2.81
CA LEU A 389 18.94 9.50 3.51
C LEU A 389 19.55 9.18 4.88
N HIS A 390 18.70 9.12 5.89
CA HIS A 390 18.99 8.62 7.23
C HIS A 390 18.12 7.40 7.55
N LEU A 391 18.44 6.67 8.64
CA LEU A 391 17.65 5.52 9.10
C LEU A 391 16.20 5.91 9.42
N ASP A 392 15.95 7.16 9.79
CA ASP A 392 14.60 7.67 10.01
C ASP A 392 13.72 7.59 8.75
N ASP A 393 14.34 7.69 7.57
CA ASP A 393 13.64 7.69 6.29
C ASP A 393 13.13 6.28 5.94
N VAL A 394 13.83 5.23 6.37
CA VAL A 394 13.34 3.85 6.27
C VAL A 394 12.08 3.66 7.08
N ARG A 395 12.03 4.24 8.29
CA ARG A 395 10.84 4.15 9.15
C ARG A 395 9.66 4.94 8.57
N ARG A 396 9.91 6.09 7.92
CA ARG A 396 8.87 6.87 7.23
C ARG A 396 8.27 6.10 6.06
N SER A 397 9.11 5.40 5.29
CA SER A 397 8.64 4.49 4.24
C SER A 397 7.89 3.29 4.80
N PHE A 398 8.34 2.71 5.93
CA PHE A 398 7.60 1.64 6.61
C PHE A 398 6.23 2.12 7.11
N PHE A 399 6.16 3.34 7.66
CA PHE A 399 4.92 3.98 8.10
C PHE A 399 3.94 4.13 6.96
N PHE A 400 4.42 4.60 5.81
CA PHE A 400 3.61 4.68 4.61
C PHE A 400 3.05 3.31 4.19
N VAL A 401 3.87 2.27 4.06
CA VAL A 401 3.41 0.92 3.70
C VAL A 401 2.39 0.40 4.72
N PHE A 402 2.66 0.58 6.01
CA PHE A 402 1.77 0.15 7.07
C PHE A 402 0.41 0.87 7.02
N PHE A 403 0.39 2.19 6.80
CA PHE A 403 -0.86 2.93 6.67
C PHE A 403 -1.62 2.59 5.40
N ILE A 404 -0.94 2.28 4.29
CA ILE A 404 -1.58 1.77 3.07
C ILE A 404 -2.24 0.42 3.36
N VAL A 405 -1.54 -0.52 4.01
CA VAL A 405 -2.12 -1.82 4.39
C VAL A 405 -3.28 -1.63 5.38
N THR A 406 -3.16 -0.70 6.32
CA THR A 406 -4.25 -0.35 7.25
C THR A 406 -5.46 0.24 6.53
N ALA A 407 -5.25 1.09 5.52
CA ALA A 407 -6.31 1.64 4.68
C ALA A 407 -7.01 0.54 3.83
N PHE A 408 -6.24 -0.42 3.33
CA PHE A 408 -6.77 -1.58 2.61
C PHE A 408 -7.70 -2.42 3.49
N PHE A 409 -7.28 -2.77 4.70
CA PHE A 409 -8.11 -3.60 5.60
C PHE A 409 -9.20 -2.82 6.35
N GLY A 410 -9.00 -1.52 6.58
CA GLY A 410 -9.93 -0.66 7.32
C GLY A 410 -11.18 -0.27 6.53
N THR A 411 -11.13 -0.32 5.19
CA THR A 411 -12.27 -0.04 4.30
C THR A 411 -13.20 -1.24 4.07
N GLY A 412 -12.87 -2.42 4.63
CA GLY A 412 -13.71 -3.62 4.55
C GLY A 412 -12.95 -4.87 4.10
N ASN A 413 -13.66 -5.99 3.88
CA ASN A 413 -13.05 -7.23 3.37
C ASN A 413 -12.87 -7.18 1.85
N ILE A 414 -11.84 -6.48 1.36
CA ILE A 414 -11.55 -6.43 -0.08
C ILE A 414 -10.92 -7.74 -0.58
N ALA A 415 -10.53 -8.64 0.33
CA ALA A 415 -9.94 -9.94 -0.01
C ALA A 415 -10.86 -10.83 -0.88
N SER A 416 -12.18 -10.56 -0.91
CA SER A 416 -13.10 -11.16 -1.88
C SER A 416 -14.02 -10.11 -2.48
N VAL A 417 -14.02 -9.97 -3.82
CA VAL A 417 -14.97 -9.11 -4.56
C VAL A 417 -16.43 -9.44 -4.23
N ASN A 418 -16.70 -10.67 -3.78
CA ASN A 418 -18.04 -11.14 -3.39
C ASN A 418 -18.54 -10.59 -2.05
N SER A 419 -17.72 -9.91 -1.25
CA SER A 419 -18.15 -9.33 0.03
C SER A 419 -18.55 -7.85 -0.04
N PHE A 420 -18.57 -7.24 -1.23
CA PHE A 420 -19.07 -5.87 -1.36
C PHE A 420 -20.60 -5.85 -1.31
N ASP A 421 -21.12 -5.19 -0.28
CA ASP A 421 -22.55 -4.98 -0.09
C ASP A 421 -23.07 -3.93 -1.09
N PRO A 422 -24.08 -4.25 -1.91
CA PRO A 422 -24.69 -3.27 -2.81
C PRO A 422 -25.25 -2.03 -2.15
N ALA A 423 -25.56 -2.10 -0.85
CA ALA A 423 -26.15 -0.98 -0.12
C ALA A 423 -25.30 0.30 -0.14
N SER A 424 -23.97 0.20 -0.29
CA SER A 424 -23.09 1.37 -0.32
C SER A 424 -23.28 2.27 -1.53
N VAL A 425 -23.95 1.80 -2.58
CA VAL A 425 -24.15 2.56 -3.82
C VAL A 425 -25.57 3.12 -3.94
N TYR A 426 -26.46 2.82 -2.98
CA TYR A 426 -27.87 3.20 -3.06
C TYR A 426 -28.15 4.70 -3.07
N CYS A 427 -27.21 5.54 -2.60
CA CYS A 427 -27.31 6.98 -2.78
C CYS A 427 -27.26 7.43 -4.26
N PHE A 428 -26.76 6.59 -5.16
CA PHE A 428 -26.62 6.87 -6.60
C PHE A 428 -27.60 6.10 -7.46
N LEU A 429 -27.76 4.81 -7.18
CA LEU A 429 -28.53 3.90 -8.01
C LEU A 429 -28.98 2.69 -7.18
N THR A 430 -30.23 2.30 -7.36
CA THR A 430 -30.83 1.11 -6.75
C THR A 430 -30.96 -0.05 -7.74
N VAL A 431 -30.96 0.25 -9.04
CA VAL A 431 -31.00 -0.76 -10.11
C VAL A 431 -29.59 -1.31 -10.34
N PHE A 432 -29.47 -2.63 -10.31
CA PHE A 432 -28.19 -3.31 -10.49
C PHE A 432 -27.57 -2.98 -11.86
N SER A 433 -26.41 -2.32 -11.83
CA SER A 433 -25.60 -2.03 -13.01
C SER A 433 -24.14 -2.35 -12.68
N PRO A 434 -23.63 -3.53 -13.09
CA PRO A 434 -22.38 -4.07 -12.56
C PRO A 434 -21.18 -3.15 -12.80
N PHE A 435 -21.11 -2.48 -13.95
CA PHE A 435 -19.99 -1.59 -14.29
C PHE A 435 -20.00 -0.29 -13.49
N MET A 436 -21.14 0.41 -13.42
CA MET A 436 -21.24 1.68 -12.68
C MET A 436 -21.08 1.46 -11.18
N MET A 437 -21.74 0.42 -10.68
CA MET A 437 -21.68 0.04 -9.28
C MET A 437 -20.27 -0.42 -8.88
N GLY A 438 -19.63 -1.25 -9.70
CA GLY A 438 -18.24 -1.65 -9.52
C GLY A 438 -17.29 -0.46 -9.53
N GLY A 439 -17.47 0.49 -10.46
CA GLY A 439 -16.67 1.72 -10.52
C GLY A 439 -16.79 2.58 -9.27
N LEU A 440 -17.99 2.74 -8.71
CA LEU A 440 -18.22 3.49 -7.46
C LEU A 440 -17.60 2.79 -6.24
N LEU A 441 -17.63 1.45 -6.22
CA LEU A 441 -16.93 0.66 -5.18
C LEU A 441 -15.41 0.78 -5.29
N VAL A 442 -14.85 0.75 -6.50
CA VAL A 442 -13.42 0.99 -6.73
C VAL A 442 -13.05 2.39 -6.25
N LEU A 443 -13.86 3.42 -6.56
CA LEU A 443 -13.64 4.78 -6.07
C LEU A 443 -13.65 4.84 -4.52
N LYS A 444 -14.60 4.17 -3.87
CA LYS A 444 -14.66 4.07 -2.40
C LYS A 444 -13.36 3.50 -1.82
N VAL A 445 -12.80 2.47 -2.45
CA VAL A 445 -11.54 1.84 -2.03
C VAL A 445 -10.34 2.76 -2.29
N VAL A 446 -10.32 3.51 -3.39
CA VAL A 446 -9.21 4.39 -3.77
C VAL A 446 -9.07 5.60 -2.82
N ILE A 447 -10.17 6.14 -2.29
CA ILE A 447 -10.17 7.38 -1.48
C ILE A 447 -9.17 7.34 -0.30
N PRO A 448 -9.16 6.31 0.58
CA PRO A 448 -8.26 6.31 1.74
C PRO A 448 -6.79 6.14 1.34
N PHE A 449 -6.53 5.44 0.23
CA PHE A 449 -5.18 5.37 -0.34
C PHE A 449 -4.71 6.73 -0.84
N VAL A 450 -5.57 7.52 -1.50
CA VAL A 450 -5.22 8.88 -1.94
C VAL A 450 -4.81 9.72 -0.73
N LEU A 451 -5.58 9.64 0.36
CA LEU A 451 -5.28 10.41 1.58
C LEU A 451 -3.93 10.06 2.18
N VAL A 452 -3.61 8.77 2.30
CA VAL A 452 -2.32 8.30 2.84
C VAL A 452 -1.17 8.72 1.90
N SER A 453 -1.34 8.60 0.58
CA SER A 453 -0.33 9.05 -0.40
C SER A 453 -0.11 10.57 -0.38
N CYS A 454 -1.16 11.38 -0.27
CA CYS A 454 -1.05 12.84 -0.12
C CYS A 454 -0.34 13.22 1.19
N ALA A 455 -0.62 12.50 2.28
CA ALA A 455 0.07 12.71 3.55
C ALA A 455 1.56 12.33 3.45
N PHE A 456 1.87 11.22 2.79
CA PHE A 456 3.26 10.82 2.54
C PHE A 456 3.99 11.87 1.73
N GLU A 457 3.42 12.38 0.65
CA GLU A 457 4.00 13.47 -0.12
C GLU A 457 4.23 14.73 0.73
N ALA A 458 3.28 15.06 1.61
CA ALA A 458 3.48 16.16 2.56
C ALA A 458 4.67 15.90 3.51
N VAL A 459 4.86 14.67 3.98
CA VAL A 459 6.06 14.26 4.72
C VAL A 459 7.31 14.43 3.85
N GLN A 460 7.29 14.05 2.57
CA GLN A 460 8.44 14.24 1.66
C GLN A 460 8.82 15.72 1.51
N VAL A 461 7.84 16.58 1.27
CA VAL A 461 8.06 18.02 1.08
C VAL A 461 8.55 18.69 2.36
N THR A 462 8.01 18.31 3.51
CA THR A 462 8.42 18.87 4.81
C THR A 462 9.79 18.41 5.26
N THR A 463 10.20 17.22 4.82
CA THR A 463 11.49 16.61 5.15
C THR A 463 12.58 16.87 4.10
N GLN A 464 12.24 17.53 2.99
CA GLN A 464 13.13 17.83 1.86
C GLN A 464 13.82 16.58 1.28
N LEU A 465 13.09 15.47 1.21
CA LEU A 465 13.58 14.20 0.69
C LEU A 465 13.23 14.02 -0.79
N SER A 466 14.07 13.28 -1.50
CA SER A 466 13.77 12.91 -2.89
C SER A 466 12.62 11.90 -2.92
N SER A 467 11.57 12.17 -3.70
CA SER A 467 10.43 11.24 -3.86
C SER A 467 10.90 9.88 -4.40
N LYS A 468 11.91 9.89 -5.30
CA LYS A 468 12.48 8.68 -5.90
C LYS A 468 13.11 7.77 -4.85
N SER A 469 13.87 8.33 -3.90
CA SER A 469 14.62 7.54 -2.92
C SER A 469 13.70 6.82 -1.93
N LEU A 470 12.70 7.54 -1.42
CA LEU A 470 11.72 6.98 -0.49
C LEU A 470 10.85 5.92 -1.16
N PHE A 471 10.48 6.13 -2.42
CA PHE A 471 9.72 5.14 -3.19
C PHE A 471 10.53 3.87 -3.44
N LEU A 472 11.84 3.97 -3.71
CA LEU A 472 12.71 2.78 -3.82
C LEU A 472 12.75 1.99 -2.49
N ILE A 473 12.75 2.65 -1.33
CA ILE A 473 12.66 1.96 -0.03
C ILE A 473 11.31 1.25 0.13
N VAL A 474 10.21 1.92 -0.24
CA VAL A 474 8.85 1.32 -0.22
C VAL A 474 8.79 0.09 -1.12
N LEU A 475 9.41 0.15 -2.30
CA LEU A 475 9.52 -0.96 -3.24
C LEU A 475 10.28 -2.14 -2.62
N VAL A 476 11.42 -1.90 -1.96
CA VAL A 476 12.18 -2.96 -1.26
C VAL A 476 11.34 -3.64 -0.18
N ILE A 477 10.65 -2.87 0.67
CA ILE A 477 9.79 -3.43 1.73
C ILE A 477 8.69 -4.31 1.12
N SER A 478 8.09 -3.85 0.02
CA SER A 478 7.00 -4.56 -0.62
C SER A 478 7.45 -5.81 -1.37
N ASP A 479 8.63 -5.78 -1.99
CA ASP A 479 9.22 -6.95 -2.67
C ASP A 479 9.62 -8.04 -1.68
N ILE A 480 10.13 -7.67 -0.49
CA ILE A 480 10.39 -8.64 0.60
C ILE A 480 9.07 -9.28 1.05
N MET A 481 8.01 -8.48 1.22
CA MET A 481 6.68 -8.99 1.55
C MET A 481 6.14 -9.93 0.44
N ALA A 482 6.32 -9.58 -0.83
CA ALA A 482 5.91 -10.42 -1.96
C ALA A 482 6.63 -11.76 -1.99
N LEU A 483 7.95 -11.77 -1.77
CA LEU A 483 8.74 -13.00 -1.67
C LEU A 483 8.27 -13.87 -0.50
N HIS A 484 7.90 -13.27 0.63
CA HIS A 484 7.35 -14.03 1.75
C HIS A 484 6.01 -14.70 1.38
N PHE A 485 5.10 -13.97 0.73
CA PHE A 485 3.84 -14.55 0.25
C PHE A 485 4.04 -15.62 -0.83
N PHE A 486 5.06 -15.50 -1.68
CA PHE A 486 5.39 -16.52 -2.68
C PHE A 486 5.63 -17.89 -2.03
N PHE A 487 6.36 -17.94 -0.92
CA PHE A 487 6.60 -19.19 -0.18
C PHE A 487 5.37 -19.68 0.61
N LEU A 488 4.41 -18.80 0.90
CA LEU A 488 3.17 -19.12 1.60
C LEU A 488 2.04 -19.60 0.67
N VAL A 489 2.23 -19.57 -0.66
CA VAL A 489 1.24 -20.08 -1.61
C VAL A 489 1.05 -21.59 -1.42
N LYS A 490 -0.21 -22.00 -1.24
CA LYS A 490 -0.59 -23.40 -1.02
C LYS A 490 -1.23 -23.97 -2.29
N ASP A 491 -0.84 -25.19 -2.62
CA ASP A 491 -1.33 -26.02 -3.71
C ASP A 491 -2.18 -27.21 -3.21
N TYR A 492 -2.37 -27.31 -1.90
CA TYR A 492 -3.13 -28.37 -1.21
C TYR A 492 -4.14 -27.77 -0.23
N GLY A 493 -5.12 -28.58 0.17
CA GLY A 493 -6.18 -28.19 1.11
C GLY A 493 -7.50 -27.88 0.40
N SER A 494 -8.34 -27.07 1.03
CA SER A 494 -9.62 -26.69 0.41
C SER A 494 -9.39 -25.74 -0.76
N TRP A 495 -10.31 -25.75 -1.74
CA TRP A 495 -10.29 -24.77 -2.84
C TRP A 495 -10.29 -23.31 -2.35
N LEU A 496 -10.89 -23.06 -1.18
CA LEU A 496 -10.88 -21.75 -0.54
C LEU A 496 -9.49 -21.39 -0.02
N ASP A 497 -8.77 -22.32 0.61
CA ASP A 497 -7.41 -22.08 1.11
C ASP A 497 -6.41 -21.83 -0.03
N ILE A 498 -6.52 -22.62 -1.11
CA ILE A 498 -5.72 -22.44 -2.31
C ILE A 498 -6.01 -21.06 -2.92
N GLY A 499 -7.29 -20.75 -3.15
CA GLY A 499 -7.73 -19.48 -3.72
C GLY A 499 -7.27 -18.27 -2.91
N THR A 500 -7.46 -18.31 -1.58
CA THR A 500 -7.04 -17.21 -0.68
C THR A 500 -5.53 -17.01 -0.67
N SER A 501 -4.73 -18.09 -0.67
CA SER A 501 -3.27 -17.96 -0.72
C SER A 501 -2.78 -17.30 -2.01
N ILE A 502 -3.37 -17.65 -3.16
CA ILE A 502 -3.07 -17.05 -4.45
C ILE A 502 -3.54 -15.59 -4.47
N SER A 503 -4.74 -15.30 -3.96
CA SER A 503 -5.26 -13.94 -3.87
C SER A 503 -4.38 -13.05 -3.02
N HIS A 504 -3.87 -13.51 -1.86
CA HIS A 504 -2.95 -12.73 -1.03
C HIS A 504 -1.66 -12.37 -1.78
N TYR A 505 -1.07 -13.33 -2.49
CA TYR A 505 0.14 -13.08 -3.30
C TYR A 505 -0.12 -12.05 -4.41
N VAL A 506 -1.21 -12.22 -5.17
CA VAL A 506 -1.59 -11.28 -6.24
C VAL A 506 -1.91 -9.89 -5.67
N LEU A 507 -2.58 -9.81 -4.52
CA LEU A 507 -2.90 -8.56 -3.86
C LEU A 507 -1.63 -7.79 -3.51
N VAL A 508 -0.64 -8.43 -2.87
CA VAL A 508 0.62 -7.76 -2.53
C VAL A 508 1.38 -7.30 -3.76
N MET A 509 1.46 -8.13 -4.81
CA MET A 509 2.08 -7.73 -6.07
C MET A 509 1.35 -6.58 -6.77
N SER A 510 0.02 -6.55 -6.69
CA SER A 510 -0.78 -5.45 -7.25
C SER A 510 -0.67 -4.17 -6.41
N LEU A 511 -0.50 -4.30 -5.09
CA LEU A 511 -0.37 -3.19 -4.15
C LEU A 511 0.85 -2.33 -4.47
N THR A 512 1.96 -2.91 -4.94
CA THR A 512 3.17 -2.16 -5.31
C THR A 512 2.95 -1.24 -6.51
N ILE A 513 2.37 -1.80 -7.58
CA ILE A 513 2.00 -1.04 -8.78
C ILE A 513 0.99 0.04 -8.43
N PHE A 514 -0.01 -0.34 -7.63
CA PHE A 514 -1.04 0.57 -7.17
C PHE A 514 -0.45 1.72 -6.33
N MET A 515 0.46 1.45 -5.38
CA MET A 515 1.16 2.49 -4.62
C MET A 515 1.93 3.48 -5.52
N MET A 516 2.54 3.01 -6.61
CA MET A 516 3.20 3.88 -7.59
C MET A 516 2.21 4.84 -8.26
N LEU A 517 1.08 4.29 -8.73
CA LEU A 517 0.02 5.06 -9.37
C LEU A 517 -0.59 6.09 -8.40
N MET A 518 -0.83 5.68 -7.16
CA MET A 518 -1.37 6.54 -6.11
C MET A 518 -0.42 7.67 -5.73
N ASN A 519 0.89 7.44 -5.73
CA ASN A 519 1.88 8.50 -5.51
C ASN A 519 1.86 9.52 -6.67
N GLY A 520 1.73 9.08 -7.91
CA GLY A 520 1.57 9.98 -9.07
C GLY A 520 0.28 10.80 -9.00
N LEU A 521 -0.84 10.17 -8.57
CA LEU A 521 -2.10 10.87 -8.33
C LEU A 521 -1.99 11.87 -7.17
N ALA A 522 -1.31 11.51 -6.08
CA ALA A 522 -1.08 12.41 -4.96
C ALA A 522 -0.32 13.65 -5.42
N GLN A 523 0.79 13.48 -6.16
CA GLN A 523 1.55 14.59 -6.73
C GLN A 523 0.70 15.50 -7.62
N LEU A 524 -0.15 14.92 -8.47
CA LEU A 524 -1.09 15.69 -9.29
C LEU A 524 -2.04 16.51 -8.41
N LEU A 525 -2.63 15.87 -7.40
CA LEU A 525 -3.63 16.45 -6.51
C LEU A 525 -3.06 17.44 -5.49
N THR A 526 -1.77 17.42 -5.17
CA THR A 526 -1.16 18.37 -4.22
C THR A 526 -0.53 19.56 -4.93
N THR A 527 0.08 19.36 -6.11
CA THR A 527 0.84 20.39 -6.82
C THR A 527 0.01 21.23 -7.78
N GLN A 528 -0.99 20.66 -8.47
CA GLN A 528 -1.75 21.38 -9.48
C GLN A 528 -2.83 22.27 -8.88
N ARG A 529 -2.87 23.52 -9.34
CA ARG A 529 -3.94 24.47 -9.05
C ARG A 529 -4.57 24.95 -10.35
N LEU A 530 -5.89 24.84 -10.46
CA LEU A 530 -6.63 25.49 -11.56
C LEU A 530 -6.82 26.97 -11.21
N GLU A 531 -6.18 27.86 -11.98
CA GLU A 531 -6.45 29.29 -11.89
C GLU A 531 -7.67 29.63 -12.74
N LEU A 532 -8.78 30.00 -12.11
CA LEU A 532 -9.92 30.54 -12.83
C LEU A 532 -9.51 31.90 -13.41
N SER A 533 -9.49 32.01 -14.75
CA SER A 533 -9.05 33.20 -15.51
C SER A 533 -9.41 34.49 -14.80
N ARG A 534 -8.41 35.10 -14.16
CA ARG A 534 -8.56 36.37 -13.46
C ARG A 534 -8.92 37.41 -14.52
N ARG A 535 -10.14 37.95 -14.50
CA ARG A 535 -10.48 39.15 -15.30
C ARG A 535 -9.44 40.20 -14.95
N ILE A 536 -8.53 40.46 -15.88
CA ILE A 536 -7.61 41.59 -15.84
C ILE A 536 -8.52 42.81 -15.81
N LYS A 537 -8.70 43.41 -14.63
CA LYS A 537 -9.21 44.78 -14.55
C LYS A 537 -8.10 45.63 -15.15
N HIS A 538 -8.23 45.95 -16.43
CA HIS A 538 -7.49 47.06 -17.02
C HIS A 538 -7.83 48.30 -16.20
N HIS A 539 -6.88 48.77 -15.40
CA HIS A 539 -6.90 50.15 -14.96
C HIS A 539 -6.61 50.98 -16.22
N SER A 540 -7.64 51.65 -16.73
CA SER A 540 -7.49 52.73 -17.70
C SER A 540 -6.62 53.81 -17.05
N VAL A 541 -5.47 54.07 -17.67
CA VAL A 541 -4.58 55.20 -17.37
C VAL A 541 -5.27 56.50 -17.68
#